data_AF-A0A9D5XV33-F1
#
_entry.id   AF-A0A9D5XV33-F1
#
_cell.length_a   1.000
_cell.length_b   1.000
_cell.length_c   1.000
_cell.angle_alpha   90.00
_cell.angle_beta   90.00
_cell.angle_gamma   90.00
#
_symmetry.space_group_name_H-M   'P 1'
#
loop_
_entity.id
_entity.type
_entity.pdbx_description
1 polymer ?
#
loop_
_entity_poly.entity_id
_entity_poly.type
_entity_poly.pdbx_seq_one_letter_code
_entity_poly.pdbx_strand_id
1 'polypeptide(L)'
;MFGWIKDKIEAFKAQRTLAKQVDPQEFKKAAGEIRDLAILAVQLNPRERDIQKLVRNVLVEMERLSELADRPEFRRLSTGKRLLLRQGLKESRDQLLESIESAPSPTQTIQ
;
A
#
# COMPACT_ATOMS: atom_id res chain seq x y z
N MET A 1 -20.88 -4.22 -38.15
CA MET A 1 -19.56 -3.54 -38.16
C MET A 1 -19.29 -2.66 -36.94
N PHE A 2 -20.31 -2.20 -36.18
CA PHE A 2 -20.13 -1.37 -34.97
C PHE A 2 -19.70 -2.11 -33.69
N GLY A 3 -19.89 -3.44 -33.60
CA GLY A 3 -19.51 -4.23 -32.42
C GLY A 3 -18.00 -4.20 -32.14
N TRP A 4 -17.18 -4.43 -33.18
CA TRP A 4 -15.72 -4.43 -33.06
C TRP A 4 -15.12 -3.09 -32.58
N ILE A 5 -15.76 -1.97 -32.93
CA ILE A 5 -15.34 -0.64 -32.46
C ILE A 5 -15.68 -0.48 -30.98
N LYS A 6 -16.87 -0.94 -30.55
CA LYS A 6 -17.29 -0.92 -29.15
C LYS A 6 -16.37 -1.80 -28.28
N ASP A 7 -16.05 -3.01 -28.74
CA ASP A 7 -15.17 -3.95 -28.04
C ASP A 7 -13.75 -3.37 -27.88
N LYS A 8 -13.22 -2.72 -28.93
CA LYS A 8 -11.92 -2.03 -28.85
C LYS A 8 -11.93 -0.85 -27.87
N ILE A 9 -13.02 -0.08 -27.82
CA ILE A 9 -13.16 1.04 -26.87
C ILE A 9 -13.24 0.53 -25.44
N GLU A 10 -13.98 -0.55 -25.18
CA GLU A 10 -14.05 -1.15 -23.85
C GLU A 10 -12.72 -1.75 -23.41
N ALA A 11 -12.03 -2.46 -24.30
CA ALA A 11 -10.67 -2.96 -24.05
C ALA A 11 -9.68 -1.82 -23.74
N PHE A 12 -9.74 -0.72 -24.49
CA PHE A 12 -8.89 0.44 -24.24
C PHE A 12 -9.23 1.16 -22.93
N LYS A 13 -10.52 1.28 -22.58
CA LYS A 13 -10.96 1.79 -21.28
C LYS A 13 -10.45 0.91 -20.14
N ALA A 14 -10.59 -0.41 -20.25
CA ALA A 14 -10.11 -1.36 -19.27
C ALA A 14 -8.58 -1.25 -19.11
N GLN A 15 -7.86 -1.16 -20.22
CA GLN A 15 -6.40 -0.99 -20.22
C GLN A 15 -5.97 0.33 -19.60
N ARG A 16 -6.71 1.42 -19.84
CA ARG A 16 -6.46 2.73 -19.25
C ARG A 16 -6.78 2.78 -17.76
N THR A 17 -7.83 2.09 -17.32
CA THR A 17 -8.16 1.92 -15.89
C THR A 17 -7.08 1.11 -15.18
N LEU A 18 -6.62 0.01 -15.80
CA LEU A 18 -5.51 -0.78 -15.28
C LEU A 18 -4.22 0.02 -15.22
N ALA A 19 -3.92 0.82 -16.26
CA ALA A 19 -2.76 1.70 -16.30
C ALA A 19 -2.76 2.70 -15.13
N LYS A 20 -3.91 3.28 -14.80
CA LYS A 20 -4.07 4.14 -13.62
C LYS A 20 -3.85 3.39 -12.30
N GLN A 21 -4.35 2.17 -12.19
CA GLN A 21 -4.18 1.36 -10.97
C GLN A 21 -2.73 0.93 -10.73
N VAL A 22 -1.91 0.89 -11.80
CA VAL A 22 -0.49 0.57 -11.75
C VAL A 22 0.42 1.78 -11.96
N ASP A 23 -0.14 3.00 -11.82
CA ASP A 23 0.63 4.24 -11.90
C ASP A 23 1.60 4.32 -10.71
N PRO A 24 2.91 4.59 -10.94
CA PRO A 24 3.90 4.70 -9.87
C PRO A 24 3.49 5.69 -8.76
N GLN A 25 2.79 6.77 -9.10
CA GLN A 25 2.36 7.76 -8.13
C GLN A 25 1.33 7.21 -7.14
N GLU A 26 0.48 6.27 -7.57
CA GLU A 26 -0.47 5.60 -6.68
C GLU A 26 0.25 4.68 -5.68
N PHE A 27 1.37 4.07 -6.07
CA PHE A 27 2.21 3.30 -5.12
C PHE A 27 2.89 4.20 -4.11
N LYS A 28 3.40 5.36 -4.53
CA LYS A 28 3.99 6.35 -3.62
C LYS A 28 2.98 6.86 -2.60
N LYS A 29 1.77 7.18 -3.09
CA LYS A 29 0.67 7.63 -2.23
C LYS A 29 0.31 6.55 -1.21
N ALA A 30 0.10 5.31 -1.66
CA ALA A 30 -0.21 4.19 -0.77
C ALA A 30 0.92 3.90 0.23
N ALA A 31 2.18 3.95 -0.20
CA ALA A 31 3.33 3.80 0.69
C ALA A 31 3.38 4.91 1.76
N GLY A 32 3.05 6.15 1.38
CA GLY A 32 2.91 7.27 2.31
C GLY A 32 1.83 7.04 3.36
N GLU A 33 0.63 6.67 2.92
CA GLU A 33 -0.51 6.36 3.82
C GLU A 33 -0.16 5.24 4.82
N ILE A 34 0.54 4.20 4.38
CA ILE A 34 0.98 3.10 5.25
C ILE A 34 2.05 3.57 6.26
N ARG A 35 2.98 4.44 5.85
CA ARG A 35 3.96 5.03 6.78
C ARG A 35 3.27 5.85 7.86
N ASP A 36 2.29 6.66 7.48
CA ASP A 36 1.54 7.50 8.42
C ASP A 36 0.79 6.63 9.44
N LEU A 37 0.13 5.56 8.99
CA LEU A 37 -0.51 4.58 9.88
C LEU A 37 0.49 3.90 10.83
N ALA A 38 1.65 3.51 10.32
CA ALA A 38 2.68 2.87 11.13
C ALA A 38 3.24 3.82 12.22
N ILE A 39 3.39 5.11 11.90
CA ILE A 39 3.79 6.14 12.87
C ILE A 39 2.72 6.30 13.95
N LEU A 40 1.45 6.37 13.58
CA LEU A 40 0.33 6.44 14.53
C LEU A 40 0.28 5.21 15.44
N ALA A 41 0.54 4.01 14.90
CA ALA A 41 0.58 2.78 15.67
C ALA A 41 1.61 2.81 16.82
N VAL A 42 2.81 3.31 16.55
CA VAL A 42 3.87 3.47 17.58
C VAL A 42 3.49 4.53 18.61
N GLN A 43 2.83 5.61 18.19
CA GLN A 43 2.41 6.66 19.13
C GLN A 43 1.35 6.16 20.10
N LEU A 44 0.44 5.29 19.65
CA LEU A 44 -0.59 4.70 20.51
C LEU A 44 -0.03 3.65 21.46
N ASN A 45 0.97 2.86 21.03
CA ASN A 45 1.53 1.76 21.81
C ASN A 45 3.06 1.80 21.92
N PRO A 46 3.63 2.83 22.57
CA PRO A 46 5.08 3.07 22.54
C PRO A 46 5.91 2.05 23.33
N ARG A 47 5.28 1.22 24.17
CA ARG A 47 6.00 0.26 25.04
C ARG A 47 6.04 -1.17 24.48
N GLU A 48 5.34 -1.44 23.39
CA GLU A 48 5.25 -2.76 22.81
C GLU A 48 6.35 -3.00 21.78
N ARG A 49 7.32 -3.85 22.13
CA ARG A 49 8.53 -4.09 21.31
C ARG A 49 8.20 -4.71 19.95
N ASP A 50 7.18 -5.56 19.89
CA ASP A 50 6.77 -6.23 18.66
C ASP A 50 6.15 -5.25 17.67
N ILE A 51 5.30 -4.32 18.16
CA ILE A 51 4.77 -3.21 17.35
C ILE A 51 5.90 -2.32 16.83
N GLN A 52 6.87 -1.95 17.67
CA GLN A 52 8.01 -1.14 17.21
C GLN A 52 8.81 -1.83 16.11
N LYS A 53 9.04 -3.14 16.22
CA LYS A 53 9.77 -3.92 15.21
C LYS A 53 8.97 -4.01 13.90
N LEU A 54 7.68 -4.32 13.98
CA LEU A 54 6.78 -4.36 12.84
C LEU A 54 6.77 -3.02 12.10
N VAL A 55 6.55 -1.92 12.83
CA VAL A 55 6.52 -0.57 12.27
C VAL A 55 7.86 -0.21 11.62
N ARG A 56 8.99 -0.54 12.25
CA ARG A 56 10.29 -0.27 11.65
C ARG A 56 10.50 -1.01 10.33
N ASN A 57 10.07 -2.26 10.22
CA ASN A 57 10.15 -3.02 8.98
C ASN A 57 9.28 -2.39 7.89
N VAL A 58 8.03 -2.06 8.24
CA VAL A 58 7.09 -1.41 7.32
C VAL A 58 7.65 -0.09 6.80
N LEU A 59 8.20 0.77 7.68
CA LEU A 59 8.76 2.05 7.26
C LEU A 59 9.90 1.87 6.24
N VAL A 60 10.77 0.90 6.45
CA VAL A 60 11.87 0.58 5.52
C VAL A 60 11.34 0.04 4.19
N GLU A 61 10.34 -0.83 4.22
CA GLU A 61 9.73 -1.40 3.01
C GLU A 61 9.00 -0.34 2.19
N MET A 62 8.24 0.55 2.84
CA MET A 62 7.53 1.65 2.17
C MET A 62 8.50 2.66 1.57
N GLU A 63 9.62 2.96 2.24
CA GLU A 63 10.66 3.81 1.69
C GLU A 63 11.27 3.18 0.42
N ARG A 64 11.67 1.91 0.50
CA ARG A 64 12.20 1.17 -0.66
C ARG A 64 11.22 1.12 -1.81
N LEU A 65 9.93 0.95 -1.53
CA LEU A 65 8.90 0.94 -2.57
C LEU A 65 8.71 2.31 -3.20
N SER A 66 8.72 3.37 -2.40
CA SER A 66 8.66 4.76 -2.89
C SER A 66 9.86 5.07 -3.79
N GLU A 67 11.07 4.74 -3.35
CA GLU A 67 12.29 4.88 -4.16
C GLU A 67 12.22 4.05 -5.44
N LEU A 68 11.72 2.82 -5.36
CA LEU A 68 11.55 1.97 -6.54
C LEU A 68 10.57 2.60 -7.52
N ALA A 69 9.45 3.13 -7.05
CA ALA A 69 8.43 3.76 -7.89
C ALA A 69 8.95 5.00 -8.65
N ASP A 70 9.96 5.69 -8.12
CA ASP A 70 10.63 6.81 -8.80
C ASP A 70 11.57 6.38 -9.92
N ARG A 71 11.98 5.11 -9.93
CA ARG A 71 12.92 4.57 -10.92
C ARG A 71 12.22 4.21 -12.23
N PRO A 72 12.83 4.48 -13.41
CA PRO A 72 12.27 4.10 -14.70
C PRO A 72 12.05 2.59 -14.85
N GLU A 73 12.82 1.77 -14.14
CA GLU A 73 12.68 0.32 -14.06
C GLU A 73 11.31 -0.12 -13.54
N PHE A 74 10.69 0.66 -12.65
CA PHE A 74 9.35 0.35 -12.15
C PHE A 74 8.28 0.46 -13.24
N ARG A 75 8.41 1.44 -14.15
CA ARG A 75 7.52 1.54 -15.32
C ARG A 75 7.68 0.35 -16.28
N ARG A 76 8.85 -0.27 -16.30
CA ARG A 76 9.15 -1.48 -17.10
C ARG A 76 8.65 -2.77 -16.44
N LEU A 77 8.21 -2.74 -15.19
CA LEU A 77 7.58 -3.91 -14.57
C LEU A 77 6.33 -4.31 -15.35
N SER A 78 6.13 -5.63 -15.47
CA SER A 78 4.88 -6.13 -16.03
C SER A 78 3.69 -5.69 -15.17
N THR A 79 2.54 -5.51 -15.80
CA THR A 79 1.31 -5.14 -15.09
C THR A 79 0.98 -6.13 -13.97
N GLY A 80 1.19 -7.44 -14.19
CA GLY A 80 1.01 -8.47 -13.16
C GLY A 80 1.92 -8.26 -11.94
N LYS A 81 3.21 -7.94 -12.14
CA LYS A 81 4.11 -7.63 -11.02
C LYS A 81 3.67 -6.39 -10.24
N ARG A 82 3.20 -5.35 -10.93
CA ARG A 82 2.66 -4.14 -10.27
C ARG A 82 1.40 -4.45 -9.47
N LEU A 83 0.49 -5.28 -9.99
CA LEU A 83 -0.70 -5.72 -9.27
C LEU A 83 -0.34 -6.51 -8.01
N LEU A 84 0.65 -7.41 -8.09
CA LEU A 84 1.15 -8.14 -6.91
C LEU A 84 1.73 -7.20 -5.85
N LEU A 85 2.52 -6.21 -6.25
CA LEU A 85 3.05 -5.20 -5.31
C LEU A 85 1.91 -4.44 -4.63
N ARG A 86 0.87 -4.07 -5.38
CA ARG A 86 -0.29 -3.36 -4.83
C ARG A 86 -1.07 -4.22 -3.85
N GLN A 87 -1.20 -5.52 -4.13
CA GLN A 87 -1.84 -6.47 -3.23
C GLN A 87 -1.04 -6.63 -1.93
N GLY A 88 0.28 -6.77 -2.02
CA GLY A 88 1.16 -6.81 -0.83
C GLY A 88 1.10 -5.55 0.02
N LEU A 89 0.96 -4.36 -0.59
CA LEU A 89 0.72 -3.12 0.15
C LEU A 89 -0.57 -3.17 0.96
N LYS A 90 -1.65 -3.69 0.36
CA LYS A 90 -2.95 -3.81 1.02
C LYS A 90 -2.85 -4.76 2.22
N GLU A 91 -2.19 -5.90 2.04
CA GLU A 91 -1.97 -6.88 3.11
C GLU A 91 -1.14 -6.30 4.27
N SER A 92 -0.05 -5.58 3.96
CA SER A 92 0.77 -4.91 4.97
C SER A 92 -0.03 -3.87 5.78
N ARG A 93 -0.88 -3.09 5.09
CA ARG A 93 -1.80 -2.15 5.76
C ARG A 93 -2.78 -2.87 6.68
N ASP A 94 -3.40 -3.94 6.20
CA ASP A 94 -4.41 -4.67 6.96
C ASP A 94 -3.78 -5.32 8.21
N GLN A 95 -2.55 -5.85 8.12
CA GLN A 95 -1.79 -6.35 9.26
C GLN A 95 -1.45 -5.27 10.29
N LEU A 96 -1.12 -4.06 9.85
CA LEU A 96 -0.88 -2.93 10.77
C LEU A 96 -2.16 -2.56 11.52
N LEU A 97 -3.29 -2.49 10.83
CA LEU A 97 -4.57 -2.19 11.45
C LEU A 97 -4.96 -3.25 12.48
N GLU A 98 -4.83 -4.53 12.13
CA GLU A 98 -5.06 -5.64 13.07
C GLU A 98 -4.14 -5.55 14.30
N SER A 99 -2.87 -5.21 14.08
CA SER A 99 -1.90 -5.04 15.18
C SER A 99 -2.28 -3.86 16.10
N ILE A 100 -2.77 -2.75 15.54
CA ILE A 100 -3.26 -1.60 16.32
C ILE A 100 -4.52 -1.97 17.11
N GLU A 101 -5.47 -2.68 16.50
CA GLU A 101 -6.73 -3.09 17.15
C GLU A 101 -6.50 -4.13 18.25
N SER A 102 -5.53 -5.02 18.07
CA SER A 102 -5.17 -6.07 19.04
C SER A 102 -4.42 -5.54 20.26
N ALA A 103 -3.86 -4.33 20.19
CA ALA A 103 -3.16 -3.71 21.29
C ALA A 103 -4.13 -3.22 22.38
N PRO A 104 -3.84 -3.43 23.68
CA PRO A 104 -4.74 -3.05 24.75
C PRO A 104 -5.00 -1.54 24.72
N SER A 105 -6.27 -1.15 24.57
CA SER A 105 -6.62 0.27 24.43
C SER A 105 -6.24 1.07 25.69
N PRO A 106 -5.76 2.33 25.54
CA PRO A 106 -5.46 3.22 26.67
C PRO A 106 -6.66 3.53 27.58
N THR A 107 -7.87 3.17 27.14
CA THR A 107 -9.13 3.46 27.83
C THR A 107 -9.34 2.59 29.08
N GLN A 108 -8.52 1.57 29.33
CA GLN A 108 -8.62 0.74 30.55
C GLN A 108 -7.91 1.34 31.77
N THR A 109 -7.23 2.49 31.64
CA THR A 109 -6.54 3.17 32.75
C THR A 109 -7.27 4.38 33.35
N ILE A 110 -8.54 4.59 33.02
CA ILE A 110 -9.40 5.49 33.80
C ILE A 110 -10.27 4.60 34.70
N GLN A 111 -9.69 4.25 35.85
CA GLN A 111 -10.41 3.72 37.01
C GLN A 111 -11.05 4.87 37.80
#